data_AF-A0A529JPF3-F1
#
_entry.id   AF-A0A529JPF3-F1
#
_cell.length_a   1.000
_cell.length_b   1.000
_cell.length_c   1.000
_cell.angle_alpha   90.00
_cell.angle_beta   90.00
_cell.angle_gamma   90.00
#
_symmetry.space_group_name_H-M   'P 1'
#
loop_
_entity.id
_entity.type
_entity.pdbx_description
1 polymer ?
#
loop_
_entity_poly.entity_id
_entity_poly.type
_entity_poly.pdbx_seq_one_letter_code
_entity_poly.pdbx_strand_id
1 'polypeptide(L)' 'SFQGKGEQARFVHANFPETGCAIAVEFKKIFMDEWNGDPDWGTIERLRAMLASTVPVLESALRAMR' A
#
# COMPACT_ATOMS: atom_id res chain seq x y z
N SER A 1 -11.31 -11.23 -8.38
CA SER A 1 -11.34 -9.92 -7.70
C SER A 1 -10.22 -9.87 -6.68
N PHE A 2 -9.74 -8.67 -6.33
CA PHE A 2 -8.71 -8.47 -5.31
C PHE A 2 -9.17 -8.97 -3.94
N GLN A 3 -8.28 -9.63 -3.21
CA GLN A 3 -8.58 -10.19 -1.88
C GLN A 3 -7.63 -9.70 -0.78
N GLY A 4 -6.59 -8.92 -1.10
CA GLY A 4 -5.59 -8.48 -0.12
C GLY A 4 -4.74 -9.59 0.51
N LYS A 5 -4.80 -10.82 -0.01
CA LYS A 5 -4.13 -12.01 0.53
C LYS A 5 -2.77 -12.30 -0.14
N GLY A 6 -2.03 -11.27 -0.54
CA GLY A 6 -0.70 -11.44 -1.14
C GLY A 6 0.28 -12.10 -0.15
N GLU A 7 1.40 -12.64 -0.66
CA GLU A 7 2.39 -13.33 0.17
C GLU A 7 2.90 -12.50 1.34
N GLN A 8 3.05 -11.19 1.18
CA GLN A 8 3.46 -10.31 2.28
C GLN A 8 2.42 -10.26 3.39
N ALA A 9 1.13 -10.18 3.06
CA ALA A 9 0.06 -10.25 4.06
C ALA A 9 0.03 -11.62 4.74
N ARG A 10 0.21 -12.71 3.98
CA ARG A 10 0.28 -14.08 4.52
C ARG A 10 1.46 -14.23 5.48
N PHE A 11 2.63 -13.73 5.11
CA PHE A 11 3.84 -13.75 5.92
C PHE A 11 3.65 -13.01 7.24
N VAL A 12 3.10 -11.79 7.20
CA VAL A 12 2.86 -10.99 8.42
C VAL A 12 1.91 -11.71 9.36
N HIS A 13 0.76 -12.20 8.87
CA HIS A 13 -0.19 -12.93 9.71
C HIS A 13 0.38 -14.22 10.28
N ALA A 14 1.24 -14.93 9.53
CA ALA A 14 1.83 -16.18 9.98
C ALA A 14 2.93 -15.99 11.04
N ASN A 15 3.75 -14.94 10.91
CA ASN A 15 4.92 -14.73 11.77
C ASN A 15 4.69 -13.72 12.90
N PHE A 16 3.69 -12.85 12.77
CA PHE A 16 3.38 -11.78 13.73
C PHE A 16 1.87 -11.69 14.00
N PRO A 17 1.20 -12.80 14.40
CA PRO A 17 -0.26 -12.86 14.48
C PRO A 17 -0.89 -11.88 15.49
N GLU A 18 -0.14 -11.49 16.52
CA GLU A 18 -0.64 -10.61 17.59
C GLU A 18 -0.15 -9.15 17.45
N THR A 19 0.94 -8.93 16.71
CA THR A 19 1.64 -7.64 16.68
C THR A 19 1.78 -7.05 15.29
N GLY A 20 1.53 -7.84 14.25
CA GLY A 20 1.61 -7.42 12.84
C GLY A 20 0.24 -7.17 12.23
N CYS A 21 0.12 -6.09 11.48
CA CYS A 21 -1.04 -5.81 10.63
C CYS A 21 -0.56 -5.53 9.20
N ALA A 22 -1.08 -6.29 8.23
CA ALA A 22 -0.77 -6.07 6.82
C ALA A 22 -1.88 -5.26 6.14
N ILE A 23 -1.51 -4.18 5.47
CA ILE A 23 -2.43 -3.33 4.71
C ILE A 23 -2.05 -3.45 3.24
N ALA A 24 -3.01 -3.83 2.40
CA ALA A 24 -2.82 -3.91 0.96
C ALA A 24 -3.64 -2.80 0.29
N VAL A 25 -2.96 -1.93 -0.47
CA VAL A 25 -3.57 -0.82 -1.22
C VAL A 25 -3.35 -1.08 -2.70
N GLU A 26 -4.44 -1.15 -3.47
CA GLU A 26 -4.39 -1.37 -4.92
C GLU A 26 -4.84 -0.11 -5.66
N PHE A 27 -4.09 0.24 -6.70
CA PHE A 27 -4.42 1.36 -7.58
C PHE A 27 -4.93 0.84 -8.91
N LYS A 28 -5.94 1.52 -9.45
CA LYS A 28 -6.23 1.41 -10.88
C LYS A 28 -4.97 1.80 -11.67
N LYS A 29 -4.77 1.19 -12.85
CA LYS A 29 -3.65 1.46 -13.76
C LYS A 29 -3.71 2.84 -14.45
N ILE A 30 -4.16 3.87 -13.74
CA ILE A 30 -4.21 5.26 -14.23
C ILE A 30 -2.83 5.87 -14.46
N PHE A 31 -1.77 5.17 -14.06
CA PHE A 31 -0.39 5.59 -14.15
C PHE A 31 0.35 5.03 -15.38
N MET A 32 -0.35 4.32 -16.27
CA MET A 32 0.23 3.78 -17.50
C MET A 32 -0.82 3.71 -18.61
N ASP A 33 -0.37 3.73 -19.86
CA ASP A 33 -1.21 3.29 -20.97
C ASP A 33 -1.33 1.76 -20.95
N GLU A 34 -2.59 1.27 -21.00
CA GLU A 34 -2.89 -0.16 -20.81
C GLU A 34 -2.57 -1.02 -22.04
N TRP A 35 -2.31 -0.41 -23.19
CA TRP A 35 -2.08 -1.11 -24.46
C TRP A 35 -0.61 -1.24 -24.80
N ASN A 36 0.17 -0.18 -24.63
CA ASN A 36 1.61 -0.20 -24.92
C ASN A 36 2.47 -0.42 -23.66
N GLY A 37 1.91 -0.21 -22.47
CA GLY A 37 2.60 -0.38 -21.21
C GLY A 37 3.47 0.81 -20.78
N ASP A 38 3.41 1.93 -21.50
CA ASP A 38 4.22 3.12 -21.22
C ASP A 38 3.77 3.77 -19.91
N PRO A 39 4.68 3.97 -18.94
CA PRO A 39 4.34 4.57 -17.67
C PRO A 39 4.24 6.11 -17.75
N ASP A 40 3.22 6.67 -17.11
CA ASP A 40 3.18 8.07 -16.69
C ASP A 40 3.93 8.21 -15.35
N TRP A 41 5.22 8.49 -15.45
CA TRP A 41 6.10 8.72 -14.31
C TRP A 41 5.63 9.85 -13.39
N GLY A 42 4.96 10.87 -13.92
CA GLY A 42 4.41 11.96 -13.12
C GLY A 42 3.28 11.49 -12.22
N THR A 43 2.41 10.61 -12.73
CA THR A 43 1.34 10.01 -11.93
C THR A 43 1.89 9.03 -10.90
N ILE A 44 2.88 8.20 -11.26
CA ILE A 44 3.56 7.31 -10.29
C ILE A 44 4.15 8.12 -9.13
N GLU A 45 4.85 9.21 -9.44
CA GLU A 45 5.49 10.06 -8.42
C GLU A 45 4.46 10.71 -7.48
N ARG A 46 3.33 11.19 -8.02
CA ARG A 46 2.22 11.71 -7.20
C ARG A 46 1.59 10.64 -6.31
N LEU A 47 1.35 9.43 -6.84
CA LEU A 47 0.81 8.31 -6.06
C LEU A 47 1.77 7.93 -4.92
N ARG A 48 3.07 7.90 -5.20
CA ARG A 48 4.13 7.65 -4.21
C ARG A 48 4.14 8.72 -3.12
N ALA A 49 4.13 9.99 -3.50
CA ALA A 49 4.09 11.11 -2.55
C ALA A 49 2.83 11.09 -1.68
N MET A 50 1.67 10.80 -2.29
CA MET A 50 0.40 10.66 -1.57
C MET A 50 0.47 9.54 -0.53
N LEU A 51 0.91 8.34 -0.91
CA LEU A 51 1.05 7.22 0.04
C LEU A 51 2.03 7.56 1.17
N ALA A 52 3.21 8.09 0.83
CA ALA A 52 4.21 8.47 1.82
C ALA A 52 3.68 9.50 2.84
N SER A 53 2.84 10.44 2.39
CA SER A 53 2.22 11.44 3.27
C SER A 53 1.29 10.84 4.34
N THR A 54 0.79 9.61 4.15
CA THR A 54 -0.07 8.94 5.12
C THR A 54 0.69 8.28 6.27
N VAL A 55 1.99 7.98 6.07
CA VAL A 55 2.81 7.25 7.05
C VAL A 55 2.90 7.98 8.40
N PRO A 56 3.22 9.29 8.47
CA PRO A 56 3.31 9.99 9.76
C PRO A 56 1.98 10.02 10.52
N VAL A 57 0.85 10.09 9.79
CA VAL A 57 -0.50 10.07 10.38
C VAL A 57 -0.80 8.70 10.97
N LEU A 58 -0.49 7.63 10.23
CA LEU A 58 -0.66 6.26 10.69
C LEU A 58 0.19 5.99 11.95
N GLU A 59 1.46 6.39 11.95
CA GLU A 59 2.33 6.26 13.11
C GLU A 59 1.79 6.99 14.34
N SER A 60 1.29 8.21 14.14
CA SER A 60 0.70 9.02 15.22
C SER A 60 -0.55 8.35 15.80
N ALA A 61 -1.44 7.84 14.95
CA ALA A 61 -2.65 7.14 15.38
C ALA A 61 -2.32 5.86 16.17
N LEU A 62 -1.37 5.05 15.70
CA LEU A 62 -0.95 3.83 16.39
C LEU A 62 -0.33 4.12 17.77
N ARG A 63 0.43 5.21 17.90
CA ARG A 63 1.00 5.63 19.19
C ARG A 63 -0.08 6.07 20.18
N ALA A 64 -1.14 6.70 19.71
CA ALA A 64 -2.24 7.20 20.56
C ALA A 64 -3.19 6.09 21.05
N MET A 65 -3.19 4.93 20.38
CA MET A 65 -3.99 3.76 20.79
C MET A 65 -3.34 2.93 21.92
N ARG A 66 -2.14 3.32 22.35
CA ARG A 66 -1.38 2.67 23.41
C ARG A 66 -1.57 3.38 24.74
#